data_AF-A0A970XL65-F1
#
_entry.id   AF-A0A970XL65-F1
#
_cell.length_a   1.000
_cell.length_b   1.000
_cell.length_c   1.000
_cell.angle_alpha   90.00
_cell.angle_beta   90.00
_cell.angle_gamma   90.00
#
_symmetry.space_group_name_H-M   'P 1'
#
loop_
_entity.id
_entity.type
_entity.pdbx_description
1 polymer ?
#
loop_
_entity_poly.entity_id
_entity_poly.type
_entity_poly.pdbx_seq_one_letter_code
_entity_poly.pdbx_strand_id
1 'polypeptide(L)'
;MRPKVIMHAQTSLDGRIRGFDDTGIYYAVAARFNEDMALVGSETMYTAAAEYPPETEKDFVKPLADPDDRRTLCVVPDSRGRLSNLHVFRDSQYCRDVIVLVSASTPESYLEYLRARDYDFIVAGEDRVNLEKA
;
A
#
# COMPACT_ATOMS: atom_id res chain seq x y z
N MET A 1 19.96 -6.28 -9.85
CA MET A 1 19.14 -5.57 -10.86
C MET A 1 18.12 -4.73 -10.08
N ARG A 2 17.80 -3.50 -10.50
CA ARG A 2 16.78 -2.66 -9.84
C ARG A 2 15.47 -2.71 -10.66
N PRO A 3 14.29 -2.63 -10.03
CA PRO A 3 13.02 -2.60 -10.76
C PRO A 3 12.93 -1.31 -11.61
N LYS A 4 12.17 -1.38 -12.71
CA LYS A 4 11.81 -0.18 -13.48
C LYS A 4 10.75 0.59 -12.70
N VAL A 5 11.06 1.83 -12.33
CA VAL A 5 10.13 2.68 -11.58
C VAL A 5 9.41 3.62 -12.55
N ILE A 6 8.08 3.67 -12.46
CA ILE A 6 7.23 4.62 -13.16
C ILE A 6 6.60 5.52 -12.10
N MET A 7 6.80 6.84 -12.22
CA MET A 7 6.11 7.82 -11.39
C MET A 7 4.95 8.40 -12.19
N HIS A 8 3.74 8.30 -11.64
CA HIS A 8 2.52 8.84 -12.22
C HIS A 8 1.84 9.75 -11.20
N ALA A 9 1.44 10.95 -11.63
CA ALA A 9 0.81 11.94 -10.78
C ALA A 9 -0.18 12.79 -11.58
N GLN A 10 -1.30 13.16 -10.95
CA GLN A 10 -2.23 14.17 -11.45
C GLN A 10 -1.91 15.51 -10.79
N THR A 11 -1.72 16.56 -11.59
CA THR A 11 -1.39 17.90 -11.10
C THR A 11 -2.13 18.98 -11.89
N SER A 12 -2.50 20.08 -11.23
CA SER A 12 -3.07 21.25 -11.89
C SER A 12 -1.96 22.04 -12.61
N LEU A 13 -2.34 22.99 -13.45
CA LEU A 13 -1.40 23.87 -14.15
C LEU A 13 -0.47 24.63 -13.19
N ASP A 14 -0.95 24.94 -11.98
CA ASP A 14 -0.19 25.61 -10.93
C ASP A 14 0.37 24.66 -9.85
N GLY A 15 0.39 23.35 -10.11
CA GLY A 15 1.15 22.39 -9.31
C GLY A 15 0.41 21.80 -8.09
N ARG A 16 -0.91 21.98 -7.99
CA ARG A 16 -1.71 21.36 -6.92
C ARG A 16 -1.99 19.89 -7.22
N ILE A 17 -1.95 19.06 -6.18
CA ILE A 17 -2.19 17.60 -6.24
C ILE A 17 -3.51 17.17 -5.58
N ARG A 18 -4.40 18.13 -5.27
CA ARG A 18 -5.70 17.91 -4.62
C ARG A 18 -6.76 18.80 -5.28
N GLY A 19 -8.04 18.44 -5.09
CA GLY A 19 -9.18 19.20 -5.62
C GLY A 19 -9.57 18.82 -7.05
N PHE A 20 -9.26 17.58 -7.47
CA PHE A 20 -9.72 17.04 -8.75
C PHE A 20 -11.07 16.34 -8.54
N ASP A 21 -12.08 16.75 -9.31
CA ASP A 21 -13.41 16.14 -9.26
C ASP A 21 -13.44 14.78 -9.99
N ASP A 22 -12.66 14.65 -11.07
CA ASP A 22 -12.52 13.41 -11.83
C ASP A 22 -11.15 12.77 -11.59
N THR A 23 -11.14 11.72 -10.77
CA THR A 23 -9.98 10.86 -10.54
C THR A 23 -9.97 9.64 -11.47
N GLY A 24 -11.03 9.41 -12.25
CA GLY A 24 -11.17 8.26 -13.14
C GLY A 24 -10.11 8.24 -14.25
N ILE A 25 -9.80 9.41 -14.84
CA ILE A 25 -8.74 9.53 -15.86
C ILE A 25 -7.38 9.12 -15.28
N TYR A 26 -7.08 9.49 -14.04
CA TYR A 26 -5.81 9.11 -13.39
C TYR A 26 -5.64 7.60 -13.34
N TYR A 27 -6.67 6.87 -12.87
CA TYR A 27 -6.64 5.41 -12.79
C TYR A 27 -6.70 4.74 -14.16
N ALA A 28 -7.42 5.31 -15.13
CA ALA A 28 -7.48 4.79 -16.50
C ALA A 28 -6.11 4.84 -17.21
N VAL A 29 -5.28 5.84 -16.90
CA VAL A 29 -3.89 5.89 -17.37
C VAL A 29 -3.02 4.92 -16.57
N ALA A 30 -3.16 4.89 -15.24
CA ALA A 30 -2.38 4.01 -14.38
C ALA A 30 -2.51 2.53 -14.78
N ALA A 31 -3.73 2.07 -15.06
CA ALA A 31 -4.04 0.70 -15.46
C ALA A 31 -3.34 0.24 -16.77
N ARG A 32 -2.70 1.15 -17.52
CA ARG A 32 -1.97 0.82 -18.75
C ARG A 32 -0.48 0.54 -18.54
N PHE A 33 0.05 0.79 -17.34
CA PHE A 33 1.47 0.59 -17.06
C PHE A 33 1.86 -0.88 -16.90
N ASN A 34 0.88 -1.76 -16.63
CA ASN A 34 1.09 -3.19 -16.37
C ASN A 34 2.14 -3.41 -15.27
N GLU A 35 2.00 -2.68 -14.17
CA GLU A 35 2.91 -2.76 -13.04
C GLU A 35 2.73 -4.07 -12.25
N ASP A 36 3.86 -4.68 -11.88
CA ASP A 36 3.86 -5.85 -10.98
C ASP A 36 3.43 -5.46 -9.55
N MET A 37 3.72 -4.21 -9.15
CA MET A 37 3.47 -3.65 -7.83
C MET A 37 3.21 -2.14 -7.92
N ALA A 38 2.34 -1.62 -7.04
CA ALA A 38 2.12 -0.19 -6.86
C ALA A 38 2.71 0.29 -5.52
N LEU A 39 3.64 1.24 -5.56
CA LEU A 39 4.14 1.91 -4.35
C LEU A 39 3.18 3.03 -3.95
N VAL A 40 2.55 2.90 -2.78
CA VAL A 40 1.51 3.81 -2.28
C VAL A 40 2.02 4.61 -1.08
N GLY A 41 1.64 5.88 -1.00
CA GLY A 41 1.96 6.72 0.16
C GLY A 41 1.18 6.29 1.41
N SER A 42 1.86 6.19 2.55
CA SER A 42 1.24 5.79 3.82
C SER A 42 0.17 6.77 4.31
N GLU A 43 0.36 8.08 4.16
CA GLU A 43 -0.68 9.06 4.54
C GLU A 43 -1.97 8.92 3.70
N THR A 44 -1.83 8.52 2.43
CA THR A 44 -2.97 8.26 1.55
C THR A 44 -3.74 7.04 2.02
N MET A 45 -3.05 5.94 2.34
CA MET A 45 -3.69 4.74 2.90
C MET A 45 -4.31 5.02 4.26
N TYR A 46 -3.59 5.71 5.15
CA TYR A 46 -4.09 6.08 6.48
C TYR A 46 -5.44 6.80 6.41
N THR A 47 -5.54 7.79 5.52
CA THR A 47 -6.77 8.58 5.34
C THR A 47 -7.92 7.73 4.79
N ALA A 48 -7.62 6.82 3.85
CA ALA A 48 -8.63 5.96 3.24
C ALA A 48 -9.19 4.91 4.21
N ALA A 49 -8.40 4.47 5.19
CA ALA A 49 -8.77 3.43 6.14
C ALA A 49 -9.56 3.93 7.37
N ALA A 50 -9.74 5.24 7.52
CA ALA A 50 -10.30 5.85 8.73
C ALA A 50 -11.80 5.57 8.97
N GLU A 51 -12.57 5.26 7.93
CA GLU A 51 -14.04 5.10 8.00
C GLU A 51 -14.53 3.66 7.75
N TYR A 52 -13.63 2.67 7.78
CA TYR A 52 -13.98 1.30 7.41
C TYR A 52 -14.52 0.47 8.58
N PRO A 53 -15.36 -0.54 8.30
CA PRO A 53 -15.85 -1.48 9.32
C PRO A 53 -14.71 -2.17 10.08
N PRO A 54 -14.97 -2.60 11.34
CA PRO A 54 -14.02 -3.39 12.10
C PRO A 54 -13.57 -4.65 11.37
N GLU A 55 -12.36 -5.12 11.70
CA GLU A 55 -11.84 -6.40 11.23
C GLU A 55 -12.75 -7.56 11.69
N THR A 56 -12.81 -8.58 10.84
CA THR A 56 -13.50 -9.86 11.06
C THR A 56 -12.49 -11.00 11.03
N GLU A 57 -12.89 -12.22 11.40
CA GLU A 57 -11.99 -13.38 11.44
C GLU A 57 -11.29 -13.65 10.09
N LYS A 58 -11.94 -13.33 8.96
CA LYS A 58 -11.35 -13.49 7.62
C LYS A 58 -10.09 -12.62 7.42
N ASP A 59 -10.01 -11.48 8.11
CA ASP A 59 -8.98 -10.46 7.89
C ASP A 59 -7.64 -10.84 8.53
N PHE A 60 -7.64 -11.90 9.34
CA PHE A 60 -6.46 -12.49 9.96
C PHE A 60 -5.80 -13.57 9.08
N VAL A 61 -6.36 -13.83 7.90
CA VAL A 61 -5.85 -14.84 6.96
C VAL A 61 -5.51 -14.16 5.65
N LYS A 62 -4.34 -14.47 5.11
CA LYS A 62 -3.94 -13.96 3.81
C LYS A 62 -4.84 -14.51 2.69
N PRO A 63 -5.31 -13.67 1.76
CA PRO A 63 -6.07 -14.14 0.62
C PRO A 63 -5.28 -15.18 -0.18
N LEU A 64 -5.95 -16.26 -0.59
CA LEU A 64 -5.35 -17.24 -1.49
C LEU A 64 -5.01 -16.59 -2.83
N ALA A 65 -3.88 -16.97 -3.40
CA ALA A 65 -3.49 -16.51 -4.72
C ALA A 65 -4.50 -17.03 -5.76
N ASP A 66 -5.23 -16.11 -6.39
CA ASP A 66 -6.09 -16.38 -7.54
C ASP A 66 -5.31 -16.04 -8.82
N PRO A 67 -5.05 -17.01 -9.72
CA PRO A 67 -4.34 -16.76 -10.98
C PRO A 67 -5.09 -15.82 -11.94
N ASP A 68 -6.40 -15.65 -11.75
CA ASP A 68 -7.21 -14.73 -12.54
C ASP A 68 -7.29 -13.33 -11.92
N ASP A 69 -6.78 -13.13 -10.69
CA ASP A 69 -6.74 -11.82 -10.04
C ASP A 69 -5.67 -10.92 -10.68
N ARG A 70 -6.16 -9.91 -11.41
CA ARG A 70 -5.35 -8.91 -12.11
C ARG A 70 -4.96 -7.72 -11.24
N ARG A 71 -5.41 -7.64 -9.99
CA ARG A 71 -5.06 -6.53 -9.08
C ARG A 71 -3.57 -6.58 -8.77
N THR A 72 -2.97 -5.41 -8.62
CA THR A 72 -1.55 -5.28 -8.26
C THR A 72 -1.34 -5.43 -6.76
N LEU A 73 -0.11 -5.78 -6.35
CA LEU A 73 0.27 -5.73 -4.93
C LEU A 73 0.55 -4.28 -4.55
N CYS A 74 -0.01 -3.83 -3.43
CA CYS A 74 0.31 -2.51 -2.89
C CYS A 74 1.49 -2.61 -1.94
N VAL A 75 2.55 -1.86 -2.24
CA VAL A 75 3.71 -1.73 -1.36
C VAL A 75 3.59 -0.39 -0.64
N VAL A 76 3.70 -0.37 0.68
CA VAL A 76 3.54 0.86 1.47
C VAL A 76 4.64 1.02 2.52
N PRO A 77 5.36 2.16 2.56
CA PRO A 77 6.32 2.43 3.61
C PRO A 77 5.67 2.98 4.88
N ASP A 78 5.85 2.28 6.00
CA ASP A 78 5.36 2.69 7.32
C ASP A 78 6.40 2.45 8.43
N SER A 79 7.46 3.27 8.43
CA SER A 79 8.56 3.17 9.38
C SER A 79 8.14 3.27 10.85
N ARG A 80 7.02 3.93 11.14
CA ARG A 80 6.58 4.21 12.51
C ARG A 80 5.39 3.34 12.96
N GLY A 81 4.91 2.44 12.11
CA GLY A 81 3.77 1.57 12.43
C GLY A 81 2.50 2.35 12.74
N ARG A 82 2.16 3.32 11.90
CA ARG A 82 0.97 4.18 12.06
C ARG A 82 -0.25 3.66 11.30
N LEU A 83 -0.05 2.82 10.29
CA LEU A 83 -1.14 2.25 9.51
C LEU A 83 -1.88 1.21 10.33
N SER A 84 -3.19 1.20 10.22
CA SER A 84 -4.09 0.20 10.79
C SER A 84 -5.21 -0.05 9.80
N ASN A 85 -6.04 -1.06 10.05
CA ASN A 85 -7.16 -1.42 9.18
C ASN A 85 -6.68 -1.67 7.75
N LEU A 86 -5.61 -2.46 7.57
CA LEU A 86 -5.09 -2.75 6.23
C LEU A 86 -6.04 -3.67 5.43
N HIS A 87 -7.00 -4.33 6.09
CA HIS A 87 -8.00 -5.22 5.48
C HIS A 87 -8.88 -4.49 4.47
N VAL A 88 -9.09 -3.19 4.68
CA VAL A 88 -9.73 -2.26 3.75
C VAL A 88 -9.19 -2.39 2.34
N PHE A 89 -7.87 -2.55 2.21
CA PHE A 89 -7.23 -2.63 0.91
C PHE A 89 -7.36 -4.02 0.30
N ARG A 90 -7.27 -5.09 1.11
CA ARG A 90 -7.53 -6.48 0.66
C ARG A 90 -8.94 -6.65 0.09
N ASP A 91 -9.92 -6.01 0.74
CA ASP A 91 -11.32 -6.01 0.34
C ASP A 91 -11.62 -5.04 -0.83
N SER A 92 -10.64 -4.26 -1.29
CA SER A 92 -10.83 -3.29 -2.37
C SER A 92 -10.61 -3.90 -3.76
N GLN A 93 -11.21 -3.30 -4.78
CA GLN A 93 -10.96 -3.65 -6.18
C GLN A 93 -9.57 -3.23 -6.71
N TYR A 94 -8.80 -2.47 -5.93
CA TYR A 94 -7.54 -1.85 -6.39
C TYR A 94 -6.30 -2.64 -5.97
N CYS A 95 -6.39 -3.39 -4.88
CA CYS A 95 -5.25 -4.02 -4.24
C CYS A 95 -5.51 -5.51 -4.06
N ARG A 96 -4.58 -6.35 -4.53
CA ARG A 96 -4.64 -7.80 -4.30
C ARG A 96 -4.31 -8.13 -2.85
N ASP A 97 -3.21 -7.57 -2.38
CA ASP A 97 -2.72 -7.69 -1.01
C ASP A 97 -1.71 -6.56 -0.75
N VAL A 98 -1.38 -6.34 0.52
CA VAL A 98 -0.48 -5.28 0.99
C VAL A 98 0.84 -5.87 1.48
N ILE A 99 1.94 -5.31 1.00
CA ILE A 99 3.30 -5.54 1.52
C ILE A 99 3.75 -4.26 2.23
N VAL A 100 4.14 -4.36 3.50
CA VAL A 100 4.56 -3.20 4.29
C VAL A 100 6.08 -3.11 4.31
N LEU A 101 6.64 -1.97 3.88
CA LEU A 101 8.04 -1.66 4.11
C LEU A 101 8.17 -1.01 5.48
N VAL A 102 8.98 -1.61 6.35
CA VAL A 102 9.25 -1.14 7.71
C VAL A 102 10.74 -0.84 7.88
N SER A 103 11.12 -0.24 9.00
CA SER A 103 12.52 0.00 9.36
C SER A 103 12.89 -0.77 10.62
N ALA A 104 14.19 -0.88 10.92
CA ALA A 104 14.66 -1.53 12.15
C ALA A 104 14.12 -0.85 13.42
N SER A 105 13.81 0.44 13.35
CA SER A 105 13.18 1.23 14.40
C SER A 105 11.66 1.04 14.54
N THR A 106 11.01 0.27 13.64
CA THR A 106 9.57 0.07 13.68
C THR A 106 9.16 -0.67 14.97
N PRO A 107 8.14 -0.21 15.71
CA PRO A 107 7.75 -0.83 16.98
C PRO A 107 7.40 -2.32 16.82
N GLU A 108 7.89 -3.19 17.71
CA GLU A 108 7.60 -4.63 17.66
C GLU A 108 6.10 -4.92 17.75
N SER A 109 5.33 -4.13 18.52
CA SER A 109 3.87 -4.26 18.59
C SER A 109 3.18 -4.09 17.24
N TYR A 110 3.75 -3.29 16.34
CA TYR A 110 3.26 -3.15 14.98
C TYR A 110 3.66 -4.36 14.10
N LEU A 111 4.87 -4.90 14.29
CA LEU A 111 5.26 -6.13 13.60
C LEU A 111 4.39 -7.31 14.03
N GLU A 112 4.03 -7.40 15.31
CA GLU A 112 3.05 -8.36 15.83
C GLU A 112 1.67 -8.15 15.20
N TYR A 113 1.21 -6.89 15.07
CA TYR A 113 -0.03 -6.56 14.35
C TYR A 113 -0.04 -7.12 12.92
N LEU A 114 1.08 -6.95 12.19
CA LEU A 114 1.24 -7.44 10.82
C LEU A 114 1.28 -8.96 10.74
N ARG A 115 2.08 -9.61 11.61
CA ARG A 115 2.18 -11.09 11.67
C ARG A 115 0.84 -11.72 12.02
N ALA A 116 0.12 -11.15 12.99
CA ALA A 116 -1.18 -11.67 13.42
C ALA A 116 -2.22 -11.65 12.30
N ARG A 117 -2.09 -10.74 11.32
CA ARG A 117 -2.99 -10.61 10.18
C ARG A 117 -2.43 -11.18 8.88
N ASP A 118 -1.31 -11.89 8.96
CA ASP A 118 -0.66 -12.53 7.83
C ASP A 118 -0.33 -11.53 6.69
N TYR A 119 0.18 -10.35 7.05
CA TYR A 119 0.75 -9.39 6.09
C TYR A 119 2.24 -9.67 5.89
N ASP A 120 2.69 -9.60 4.62
CA ASP A 120 4.12 -9.57 4.34
C ASP A 120 4.69 -8.21 4.72
N PHE A 121 5.88 -8.21 5.33
CA PHE A 121 6.64 -6.99 5.54
C PHE A 121 8.12 -7.19 5.31
N ILE A 122 8.78 -6.13 4.87
CA ILE A 122 10.22 -6.11 4.57
C ILE A 122 10.86 -5.03 5.44
N VAL A 123 11.85 -5.43 6.23
CA VAL A 123 12.66 -4.48 7.02
C VAL A 123 13.75 -3.91 6.10
N ALA A 124 13.64 -2.62 5.76
CA ALA A 124 14.56 -1.95 4.86
C ALA A 124 14.93 -0.56 5.40
N GLY A 125 16.06 -0.46 6.10
CA GLY A 125 16.56 0.79 6.69
C GLY A 125 16.56 0.79 8.22
N GLU A 126 17.20 1.80 8.82
CA GLU A 126 17.42 1.88 10.27
C GLU A 126 16.31 2.69 10.96
N ASP A 127 16.34 4.03 10.85
CA ASP A 127 15.35 4.93 11.45
C ASP A 127 14.09 5.11 10.58
N ARG A 128 14.28 5.08 9.25
CA ARG A 128 13.22 5.18 8.25
C ARG A 128 13.45 4.18 7.14
N VAL A 129 12.36 3.88 6.42
CA VAL A 129 12.42 3.05 5.22
C VAL A 129 13.40 3.66 4.22
N ASN A 130 14.33 2.83 3.75
CA ASN A 130 15.26 3.16 2.68
C ASN A 130 14.79 2.46 1.40
N LEU A 131 14.12 3.20 0.51
CA LEU A 131 13.59 2.68 -0.75
C LEU A 131 14.67 2.18 -1.73
N GLU A 132 15.92 2.59 -1.57
CA GLU A 132 17.02 2.06 -2.38
C GLU A 132 17.44 0.66 -1.94
N LYS A 133 17.25 0.33 -0.65
CA LYS A 133 17.54 -0.98 -0.06
C LYS A 133 16.33 -1.92 -0.05
N ALA A 134 15.13 -1.38 -0.25
CA ALA A 134 13.88 -2.12 -0.30
C ALA A 134 13.72 -2.90 -1.60
#